data_AF-A0A835RT50-F1
#
_entry.id   AF-A0A835RT50-F1
#
_cell.length_a   1.000
_cell.length_b   1.000
_cell.length_c   1.000
_cell.angle_alpha   90.00
_cell.angle_beta   90.00
_cell.angle_gamma   90.00
#
_symmetry.space_group_name_H-M   'P 1'
#
loop_
_entity.id
_entity.type
_entity.pdbx_description
1 polymer ?
#
loop_
_entity_poly.entity_id
_entity_poly.type
_entity_poly.pdbx_seq_one_letter_code
_entity_poly.pdbx_strand_id
1 'polypeptide(L)'
;MVSSTVDRALMLFAVFLLPLNFVSIYRSFQHPSGWRACYFRSAVLAVLFISLSTILALSELHHIPANIDTSELEEMKFQLAKLELILEESRASLDSKTLQLEESNKMIEEMDKKIESLQKTLNDAKVQNGGSSFLDERFKTMEDEVQQLWDVSRRYNFHIHISEFKVLEAEKRMDAVYSEVEKMEGVINEQWIQVQQLEQSLQMTKVMTSRAKKKASSVNHGKSQLAECPMLKFTRSLGRPSQSHLVRLPDSFFLGDSISRSFLLKTVKQFKRIMSAARKQHHELQYSIKLAMEMNEYTAPLANEELIFFLASALVVFP
;
A
#
# COMPACT_ATOMS: atom_id res chain seq x y z
N MET A 1 -58.47 -51.75 -67.70
CA MET A 1 -58.56 -50.27 -67.66
C MET A 1 -57.80 -49.74 -66.45
N VAL A 2 -56.45 -49.66 -66.49
CA VAL A 2 -55.63 -48.98 -65.45
C VAL A 2 -54.36 -48.31 -66.04
N SER A 3 -54.00 -48.56 -67.30
CA SER A 3 -52.66 -48.18 -67.81
C SER A 3 -52.49 -46.74 -68.31
N SER A 4 -53.54 -45.92 -68.47
CA SER A 4 -53.42 -44.59 -69.14
C SER A 4 -53.32 -43.38 -68.20
N THR A 5 -53.56 -43.57 -66.89
CA THR A 5 -53.54 -42.48 -65.91
C THR A 5 -52.16 -42.30 -65.26
N VAL A 6 -51.39 -43.39 -65.12
CA VAL A 6 -50.05 -43.38 -64.51
C VAL A 6 -49.02 -42.70 -65.42
N ASP A 7 -49.10 -42.92 -66.74
CA ASP A 7 -48.18 -42.28 -67.70
C ASP A 7 -48.40 -40.77 -67.84
N ARG A 8 -49.65 -40.29 -67.71
CA ARG A 8 -49.93 -38.84 -67.71
C ARG A 8 -49.49 -38.15 -66.43
N ALA A 9 -49.58 -38.83 -65.28
CA ALA A 9 -49.09 -38.31 -64.00
C ALA A 9 -47.56 -38.25 -63.96
N LEU A 10 -46.86 -39.26 -64.48
CA LEU A 10 -45.40 -39.28 -64.57
C LEU A 10 -44.85 -38.19 -65.51
N MET A 11 -45.53 -37.92 -66.63
CA MET A 11 -45.16 -36.83 -67.54
C MET A 11 -45.37 -35.43 -66.93
N LEU A 12 -46.42 -35.24 -66.12
CA LEU A 12 -46.65 -33.98 -65.39
C LEU A 12 -45.65 -33.78 -64.24
N PHE A 13 -45.27 -34.85 -63.52
CA PHE A 13 -44.22 -34.77 -62.50
C PHE A 13 -42.84 -34.45 -63.10
N ALA A 14 -42.52 -34.96 -64.29
CA ALA A 14 -41.27 -34.63 -64.99
C ALA A 14 -41.20 -33.15 -65.40
N VAL A 15 -42.32 -32.55 -65.83
CA VAL A 15 -42.40 -31.13 -66.22
C VAL A 15 -42.34 -30.19 -65.02
N PHE A 16 -42.89 -30.57 -63.86
CA PHE A 16 -42.83 -29.76 -62.63
C PHE A 16 -41.48 -29.84 -61.89
N LEU A 17 -40.71 -30.92 -62.05
CA LEU A 17 -39.38 -31.06 -61.44
C LEU A 17 -38.26 -30.36 -62.23
N LEU A 18 -38.48 -30.08 -63.51
CA LEU A 18 -37.52 -29.38 -64.38
C LEU A 18 -37.22 -27.93 -63.95
N PRO A 19 -38.20 -27.08 -63.54
CA PRO A 19 -37.89 -25.74 -63.05
C PRO A 19 -37.41 -25.68 -61.58
N LEU A 20 -37.73 -26.68 -60.75
CA LEU A 20 -37.33 -26.69 -59.33
C LEU A 20 -35.83 -26.96 -59.14
N ASN A 21 -35.18 -27.67 -60.07
CA ASN A 21 -33.74 -27.89 -60.04
C ASN A 21 -32.89 -26.65 -60.41
N PHE A 22 -33.49 -25.60 -60.96
CA PHE A 22 -32.74 -24.37 -61.29
C PHE A 22 -32.71 -23.35 -60.15
N VAL A 23 -33.69 -23.38 -59.23
CA VAL A 23 -33.73 -22.48 -58.07
C VAL A 23 -32.66 -22.84 -57.03
N SER A 24 -32.29 -24.12 -56.91
CA SER A 24 -31.18 -24.56 -56.04
C SER A 24 -29.80 -24.15 -56.57
N ILE A 25 -29.65 -24.00 -57.89
CA ILE A 25 -28.40 -23.58 -58.54
C ILE A 25 -28.20 -22.06 -58.44
N TYR A 26 -29.27 -21.27 -58.43
CA TYR A 26 -29.19 -19.81 -58.29
C TYR A 26 -28.65 -19.38 -56.90
N ARG A 27 -28.85 -20.20 -55.87
CA ARG A 27 -28.31 -19.91 -54.51
C ARG A 27 -26.79 -20.11 -54.40
N SER A 28 -26.15 -20.74 -55.39
CA SER A 28 -24.69 -20.93 -55.43
C SER A 28 -23.94 -19.77 -56.10
N PHE A 29 -24.63 -18.69 -56.51
CA PHE A 29 -24.08 -17.65 -57.40
C PHE A 29 -23.63 -16.34 -56.72
N GLN A 30 -23.37 -16.33 -55.41
CA GLN A 30 -22.89 -15.14 -54.69
C GLN A 30 -21.37 -15.05 -54.47
N HIS A 31 -20.54 -15.75 -55.26
CA HIS A 31 -19.09 -15.51 -55.26
C HIS A 31 -18.51 -15.39 -56.68
N PRO A 32 -17.76 -14.32 -57.01
CA PRO A 32 -17.18 -14.14 -58.33
C PRO A 32 -15.79 -14.77 -58.36
N SER A 33 -15.60 -15.88 -59.07
CA SER A 33 -14.29 -16.21 -59.66
C SER A 33 -14.36 -17.29 -60.73
N GLY A 34 -13.71 -17.02 -61.87
CA GLY A 34 -13.16 -18.05 -62.78
C GLY A 34 -14.05 -18.51 -63.93
N TRP A 35 -13.67 -18.11 -65.15
CA TRP A 35 -13.78 -18.74 -66.49
C TRP A 35 -14.87 -19.78 -66.85
N ARG A 36 -15.97 -19.90 -66.11
CA ARG A 36 -17.10 -20.81 -66.38
C ARG A 36 -18.43 -20.08 -66.61
N ALA A 37 -18.38 -18.81 -67.03
CA ALA A 37 -19.57 -18.00 -67.32
C ALA A 37 -20.09 -18.14 -68.78
N CYS A 38 -19.27 -18.67 -69.71
CA CYS A 38 -19.65 -18.76 -71.13
C CYS A 38 -20.63 -19.91 -71.45
N TYR A 39 -20.56 -21.04 -70.73
CA TYR A 39 -21.38 -22.22 -71.05
C TYR A 39 -22.83 -22.14 -70.54
N PHE A 40 -23.10 -21.31 -69.53
CA PHE A 40 -24.46 -21.21 -68.96
C PHE A 40 -25.35 -20.19 -69.66
N ARG A 41 -24.78 -19.09 -70.20
CA ARG A 41 -25.54 -18.16 -71.05
C ARG A 41 -25.99 -18.80 -72.36
N SER A 42 -25.18 -19.71 -72.93
CA SER A 42 -25.56 -20.42 -74.15
C SER A 42 -26.68 -21.43 -73.93
N ALA A 43 -26.73 -22.08 -72.76
CA ALA A 43 -27.78 -23.05 -72.44
C ALA A 43 -29.15 -22.40 -72.26
N VAL A 44 -29.22 -21.25 -71.59
CA VAL A 44 -30.49 -20.49 -71.41
C VAL A 44 -30.98 -19.93 -72.75
N LEU A 45 -30.06 -19.42 -73.59
CA LEU A 45 -30.40 -18.98 -74.95
C LEU A 45 -30.87 -20.13 -75.84
N ALA A 46 -30.26 -21.31 -75.72
CA ALA A 46 -30.69 -22.49 -76.48
C ALA A 46 -32.09 -22.96 -76.08
N VAL A 47 -32.43 -22.95 -74.78
CA VAL A 47 -33.78 -23.29 -74.31
C VAL A 47 -34.81 -22.27 -74.79
N LEU A 48 -34.48 -20.97 -74.79
CA LEU A 48 -35.34 -19.92 -75.34
C LEU A 48 -35.55 -20.07 -76.86
N PHE A 49 -34.51 -20.43 -77.61
CA PHE A 49 -34.60 -20.69 -79.05
C PHE A 49 -35.45 -21.94 -79.36
N ILE A 50 -35.35 -22.98 -78.53
CA ILE A 50 -36.17 -24.19 -78.66
C ILE A 50 -37.64 -23.86 -78.34
N SER A 51 -37.92 -23.07 -77.30
CA SER A 51 -39.30 -22.65 -77.02
C SER A 51 -39.87 -21.73 -78.11
N LEU A 52 -39.08 -20.82 -78.68
CA LEU A 52 -39.52 -19.99 -79.80
C LEU A 52 -39.78 -20.83 -81.05
N SER A 53 -38.94 -21.84 -81.32
CA SER A 53 -39.12 -22.74 -82.47
C SER A 53 -40.39 -23.59 -82.33
N THR A 54 -40.73 -24.01 -81.11
CA THR A 54 -42.01 -24.71 -80.86
C THR A 54 -43.23 -23.79 -81.00
N ILE A 55 -43.13 -22.51 -80.64
CA ILE A 55 -44.21 -21.55 -80.83
C ILE A 55 -44.38 -21.21 -82.33
N LEU A 56 -43.29 -21.06 -83.07
CA LEU A 56 -43.33 -20.84 -84.53
C LEU A 56 -43.89 -22.07 -85.27
N ALA A 57 -43.48 -23.28 -84.89
CA ALA A 57 -43.98 -24.52 -85.47
C ALA A 57 -45.45 -24.80 -85.10
N LEU A 58 -45.94 -24.33 -83.94
CA LEU A 58 -47.36 -24.42 -83.58
C LEU A 58 -48.20 -23.38 -84.34
N SER A 59 -47.61 -22.24 -84.70
CA SER A 59 -48.25 -21.20 -85.53
C SER A 59 -48.39 -21.62 -87.00
N GLU A 60 -47.52 -22.51 -87.50
CA GLU A 60 -47.60 -23.05 -88.87
C GLU A 60 -48.61 -24.21 -89.04
N LEU A 61 -49.18 -24.74 -87.95
CA LEU A 61 -50.20 -25.80 -87.98
C LEU A 61 -51.63 -25.30 -87.70
N HIS A 62 -51.91 -24.02 -87.89
CA HIS A 62 -53.28 -23.51 -87.88
C HIS A 62 -53.74 -23.19 -89.30
N HIS A 63 -54.32 -24.20 -89.95
CA HIS A 63 -55.10 -24.04 -91.17
C HIS A 63 -56.30 -23.15 -90.83
N ILE A 64 -56.30 -21.88 -91.25
CA ILE A 64 -57.45 -20.98 -91.13
C ILE A 64 -58.58 -21.56 -92.00
N PRO A 65 -59.71 -22.02 -91.43
CA PRO A 65 -60.91 -22.25 -92.21
C PRO A 65 -61.66 -20.91 -92.26
N ALA A 66 -61.94 -20.45 -93.48
CA ALA A 66 -62.81 -19.32 -93.73
C ALA A 66 -64.26 -19.67 -93.37
N ASN A 67 -64.60 -19.57 -92.08
CA ASN A 67 -65.90 -19.22 -91.50
C ASN A 67 -65.82 -19.45 -89.99
N ILE A 68 -65.42 -18.43 -89.25
CA ILE A 68 -65.58 -18.38 -87.80
C ILE A 68 -67.04 -17.98 -87.56
N ASP A 69 -67.84 -18.89 -87.03
CA ASP A 69 -69.18 -18.57 -86.55
C ASP A 69 -69.07 -17.45 -85.52
N THR A 70 -69.85 -16.40 -85.69
CA THR A 70 -69.76 -15.15 -84.92
C THR A 70 -69.86 -15.37 -83.41
N SER A 71 -70.45 -16.49 -82.96
CA SER A 71 -70.54 -16.90 -81.55
C SER A 71 -69.20 -17.32 -80.94
N GLU A 72 -68.32 -18.04 -81.66
CA GLU A 72 -67.00 -18.43 -81.15
C GLU A 72 -66.07 -17.21 -81.03
N LEU A 73 -66.21 -16.27 -81.96
CA LEU A 73 -65.48 -15.00 -81.93
C LEU A 73 -65.90 -14.15 -80.72
N GLU A 74 -67.19 -14.13 -80.37
CA GLU A 74 -67.67 -13.43 -79.18
C GLU A 74 -67.20 -14.10 -77.88
N GLU A 75 -67.18 -15.43 -77.80
CA GLU A 75 -66.64 -16.16 -76.65
C GLU A 75 -65.14 -15.86 -76.46
N MET A 76 -64.36 -15.86 -77.54
CA MET A 76 -62.94 -15.51 -77.50
C MET A 76 -62.70 -14.07 -77.01
N LYS A 77 -63.53 -13.11 -77.44
CA LYS A 77 -63.46 -11.72 -76.95
C LYS A 77 -63.76 -11.62 -75.46
N PHE A 78 -64.76 -12.36 -74.97
CA PHE A 78 -65.08 -12.40 -73.55
C PHE A 78 -63.93 -12.97 -72.73
N GLN A 79 -63.30 -14.06 -73.18
CA GLN A 79 -62.12 -14.64 -72.52
C GLN A 79 -60.91 -13.69 -72.54
N LEU A 80 -60.71 -12.96 -73.64
CA LEU A 80 -59.66 -11.95 -73.76
C LEU A 80 -59.86 -10.83 -72.73
N ALA A 81 -61.07 -10.29 -72.61
CA ALA A 81 -61.39 -9.27 -71.61
C ALA A 81 -61.19 -9.77 -70.16
N LYS A 82 -61.53 -11.03 -69.89
CA LYS A 82 -61.30 -11.66 -68.58
C LYS A 82 -59.80 -11.79 -68.27
N LEU A 83 -58.99 -12.23 -69.23
CA LEU A 83 -57.54 -12.35 -69.07
C LEU A 83 -56.88 -10.98 -68.90
N GLU A 84 -57.35 -9.98 -69.66
CA GLU A 84 -56.89 -8.60 -69.53
C GLU A 84 -57.19 -8.03 -68.14
N LEU A 85 -58.38 -8.30 -67.59
CA LEU A 85 -58.74 -7.92 -66.23
C LEU A 85 -57.85 -8.61 -65.17
N ILE A 86 -57.61 -9.91 -65.30
CA ILE A 86 -56.72 -10.65 -64.38
C ILE A 86 -55.29 -10.12 -64.49
N LEU A 87 -54.83 -9.79 -65.70
CA LEU A 87 -53.50 -9.24 -65.93
C LEU A 87 -53.37 -7.86 -65.27
N GLU A 88 -54.36 -6.99 -65.45
CA GLU A 88 -54.37 -5.65 -64.85
C GLU A 88 -54.44 -5.71 -63.32
N GLU A 89 -55.27 -6.59 -62.74
CA GLU A 89 -55.30 -6.83 -61.29
C GLU A 89 -53.96 -7.36 -60.78
N SER A 90 -53.36 -8.32 -61.50
CA SER A 90 -52.05 -8.88 -61.15
C SER A 90 -50.93 -7.83 -61.22
N ARG A 91 -51.00 -6.92 -62.19
CA ARG A 91 -50.07 -5.80 -62.37
C ARG A 91 -50.20 -4.82 -61.21
N ALA A 92 -51.41 -4.39 -60.87
CA ALA A 92 -51.65 -3.49 -59.75
C ALA A 92 -51.19 -4.11 -58.41
N SER A 93 -51.39 -5.43 -58.22
CA SER A 93 -50.88 -6.16 -57.05
C SER A 93 -49.35 -6.18 -57.02
N LEU A 94 -48.70 -6.37 -58.16
CA LEU A 94 -47.24 -6.39 -58.28
C LEU A 94 -46.63 -5.02 -58.03
N ASP A 95 -47.24 -3.95 -58.55
CA ASP A 95 -46.82 -2.56 -58.29
C ASP A 95 -46.93 -2.23 -56.79
N SER A 96 -48.03 -2.62 -56.12
CA SER A 96 -48.19 -2.46 -54.67
C SER A 96 -47.11 -3.19 -53.87
N LYS A 97 -46.80 -4.44 -54.23
CA LYS A 97 -45.72 -5.21 -53.57
C LYS A 97 -44.34 -4.62 -53.83
N THR A 98 -44.12 -4.04 -55.00
CA THR A 98 -42.86 -3.38 -55.35
C THR A 98 -42.64 -2.15 -54.47
N LEU A 99 -43.70 -1.36 -54.23
CA LEU A 99 -43.65 -0.22 -53.31
C LEU A 99 -43.37 -0.65 -51.86
N GLN A 100 -44.03 -1.71 -51.38
CA GLN A 100 -43.76 -2.26 -50.04
C GLN A 100 -42.31 -2.75 -49.88
N LEU A 101 -41.76 -3.40 -50.93
CA LEU A 101 -40.37 -3.83 -50.93
C LEU A 101 -39.42 -2.63 -50.85
N GLU A 102 -39.69 -1.55 -51.58
CA GLU A 102 -38.87 -0.34 -51.55
C GLU A 102 -38.88 0.34 -50.17
N GLU A 103 -40.04 0.43 -49.52
CA GLU A 103 -40.13 0.92 -48.14
C GLU A 103 -39.39 0.03 -47.14
N SER A 104 -39.52 -1.29 -47.29
CA SER A 104 -38.78 -2.26 -46.45
C SER A 104 -37.26 -2.13 -46.64
N ASN A 105 -36.81 -1.90 -47.86
CA ASN A 105 -35.39 -1.72 -48.18
C ASN A 105 -34.82 -0.44 -47.55
N LYS A 106 -35.61 0.65 -47.57
CA LYS A 106 -35.24 1.90 -46.90
C LYS A 106 -35.09 1.72 -45.38
N MET A 107 -35.98 0.96 -44.74
CA MET A 107 -35.85 0.65 -43.32
C MET A 107 -34.61 -0.20 -43.02
N ILE A 108 -34.27 -1.15 -43.90
CA ILE A 108 -33.04 -1.95 -43.77
C ILE A 108 -31.82 -1.04 -43.82
N GLU A 109 -31.73 -0.11 -44.78
CA GLU A 109 -30.61 0.85 -44.85
C GLU A 109 -30.49 1.72 -43.59
N GLU A 110 -31.61 2.14 -43.00
CA GLU A 110 -31.60 2.89 -41.74
C GLU A 110 -31.11 2.04 -40.55
N MET A 111 -31.50 0.77 -40.50
CA MET A 111 -31.03 -0.17 -39.49
C MET A 111 -29.54 -0.48 -39.65
N ASP A 112 -29.05 -0.63 -40.88
CA ASP A 112 -27.63 -0.84 -41.16
C ASP A 112 -26.79 0.36 -40.71
N LYS A 113 -27.22 1.58 -41.01
CA LYS A 113 -26.57 2.81 -40.51
C LYS A 113 -26.53 2.86 -38.98
N LYS A 114 -27.61 2.44 -38.30
CA LYS A 114 -27.64 2.33 -36.84
C LYS A 114 -26.66 1.28 -36.33
N ILE A 115 -26.63 0.10 -36.95
CA ILE A 115 -25.68 -0.97 -36.61
C ILE A 115 -24.25 -0.47 -36.74
N GLU A 116 -23.90 0.19 -37.84
CA GLU A 116 -22.56 0.77 -38.05
C GLU A 116 -22.22 1.81 -36.97
N SER A 117 -23.16 2.71 -36.63
CA SER A 117 -22.94 3.69 -35.57
C SER A 117 -22.72 3.05 -34.20
N LEU A 118 -23.49 1.99 -33.88
CA LEU A 118 -23.38 1.26 -32.61
C LEU A 118 -22.09 0.46 -32.54
N GLN A 119 -21.65 -0.14 -33.65
CA GLN A 119 -20.36 -0.81 -33.73
C GLN A 119 -19.21 0.18 -33.51
N LYS A 120 -19.31 1.37 -34.09
CA LYS A 120 -18.32 2.42 -33.88
C LYS A 120 -18.26 2.86 -32.42
N THR A 121 -19.40 3.17 -31.79
CA THR A 121 -19.43 3.58 -30.38
C THR A 121 -18.95 2.47 -29.45
N LEU A 122 -19.25 1.21 -29.74
CA LEU A 122 -18.74 0.06 -28.99
C LEU A 122 -17.21 -0.06 -29.10
N ASN A 123 -16.67 0.11 -30.30
CA ASN A 123 -15.22 0.07 -30.52
C ASN A 123 -14.53 1.25 -29.84
N ASP A 124 -15.07 2.46 -29.95
CA ASP A 124 -14.56 3.65 -29.28
C ASP A 124 -14.56 3.48 -27.76
N ALA A 125 -15.63 2.92 -27.18
CA ALA A 125 -15.72 2.60 -25.75
C ALA A 125 -14.72 1.50 -25.34
N LYS A 126 -14.51 0.49 -26.17
CA LYS A 126 -13.52 -0.58 -25.93
C LYS A 126 -12.08 -0.06 -25.97
N VAL A 127 -11.80 0.92 -26.83
CA VAL A 127 -10.51 1.61 -26.90
C VAL A 127 -10.33 2.55 -25.70
N GLN A 128 -11.35 3.35 -25.36
CA GLN A 128 -11.31 4.26 -24.21
C GLN A 128 -11.17 3.55 -22.86
N ASN A 129 -11.85 2.42 -22.67
CA ASN A 129 -11.71 1.64 -21.44
C ASN A 129 -10.36 0.92 -21.34
N GLY A 130 -9.45 1.06 -22.32
CA GLY A 130 -8.20 0.34 -22.39
C GLY A 130 -8.51 -1.15 -22.36
N GLY A 131 -8.85 -1.71 -23.53
CA GLY A 131 -9.49 -3.03 -23.65
C GLY A 131 -9.04 -4.03 -22.57
N SER A 132 -10.00 -4.68 -21.91
CA SER A 132 -9.92 -5.72 -20.86
C SER A 132 -8.56 -5.93 -20.17
N SER A 133 -7.52 -6.28 -20.93
CA SER A 133 -6.12 -6.34 -20.53
C SER A 133 -5.59 -5.15 -19.70
N PHE A 134 -5.88 -3.88 -20.03
CA PHE A 134 -5.32 -2.77 -19.23
C PHE A 134 -5.98 -2.67 -17.85
N LEU A 135 -7.29 -2.92 -17.77
CA LEU A 135 -7.99 -3.00 -16.48
C LEU A 135 -7.49 -4.21 -15.67
N ASP A 136 -7.22 -5.33 -16.32
CA ASP A 136 -6.68 -6.54 -15.69
C ASP A 136 -5.26 -6.33 -15.15
N GLU A 137 -4.39 -5.67 -15.92
CA GLU A 137 -3.04 -5.31 -15.50
C GLU A 137 -3.05 -4.31 -14.34
N ARG A 138 -3.94 -3.31 -14.38
CA ARG A 138 -4.14 -2.37 -13.27
C ARG A 138 -4.67 -3.06 -12.02
N PHE A 139 -5.60 -4.00 -12.19
CA PHE A 139 -6.14 -4.77 -11.07
C PHE A 139 -5.07 -5.63 -10.42
N LYS A 140 -4.26 -6.33 -11.22
CA LYS A 140 -3.12 -7.11 -10.74
C LYS A 140 -2.08 -6.26 -10.02
N THR A 141 -1.73 -5.10 -10.56
CA THR A 141 -0.80 -4.16 -9.91
C THR A 141 -1.32 -3.74 -8.54
N MET A 142 -2.62 -3.45 -8.44
CA MET A 142 -3.26 -3.06 -7.19
C MET A 142 -3.32 -4.21 -6.19
N GLU A 143 -3.55 -5.44 -6.65
CA GLU A 143 -3.51 -6.64 -5.82
C GLU A 143 -2.10 -6.87 -5.24
N ASP A 144 -1.06 -6.71 -6.06
CA ASP A 144 0.33 -6.79 -5.63
C ASP A 144 0.66 -5.71 -4.58
N GLU A 145 0.20 -4.46 -4.77
CA GLU A 145 0.36 -3.38 -3.79
C GLU A 145 -0.34 -3.70 -2.46
N VAL A 146 -1.57 -4.21 -2.51
CA VAL A 146 -2.31 -4.61 -1.31
C VAL A 146 -1.58 -5.72 -0.56
N GLN A 147 -1.05 -6.71 -1.27
CA GLN A 147 -0.28 -7.80 -0.67
C GLN A 147 0.99 -7.28 0.02
N GLN A 148 1.73 -6.37 -0.64
CA GLN A 148 2.92 -5.74 -0.05
C GLN A 148 2.57 -4.94 1.21
N LEU A 149 1.48 -4.16 1.18
CA LEU A 149 1.01 -3.41 2.34
C LEU A 149 0.63 -4.34 3.49
N TRP A 150 0.02 -5.48 3.19
CA TRP A 150 -0.32 -6.49 4.19
C TRP A 150 0.92 -7.08 4.86
N ASP A 151 1.95 -7.40 4.08
CA ASP A 151 3.25 -7.89 4.59
C ASP A 151 3.98 -6.84 5.44
N VAL A 152 3.96 -5.57 5.02
CA VAL A 152 4.50 -4.45 5.81
C VAL A 152 3.72 -4.30 7.12
N SER A 153 2.39 -4.34 7.07
CA SER A 153 1.54 -4.23 8.26
C SER A 153 1.82 -5.34 9.27
N ARG A 154 1.99 -6.59 8.81
CA ARG A 154 2.38 -7.72 9.67
C ARG A 154 3.73 -7.50 10.34
N ARG A 155 4.73 -7.02 9.59
CA ARG A 155 6.05 -6.69 10.15
C ARG A 155 5.94 -5.59 11.20
N TYR A 156 5.18 -4.53 10.91
CA TYR A 156 5.00 -3.43 11.85
C TYR A 156 4.30 -3.86 13.14
N ASN A 157 3.25 -4.70 13.06
CA ASN A 157 2.61 -5.29 14.24
C ASN A 157 3.59 -6.08 15.11
N PHE A 158 4.50 -6.85 14.50
CA PHE A 158 5.53 -7.56 15.25
C PHE A 158 6.54 -6.60 15.90
N HIS A 159 6.96 -5.56 15.18
CA HIS A 159 7.83 -4.52 15.73
C HIS A 159 7.18 -3.77 16.89
N ILE A 160 5.88 -3.49 16.83
CA ILE A 160 5.11 -2.89 17.94
C ILE A 160 5.26 -3.76 19.18
N HIS A 161 4.93 -5.06 19.11
CA HIS A 161 5.01 -5.94 20.28
C HIS A 161 6.43 -6.04 20.87
N ILE A 162 7.47 -6.08 20.03
CA ILE A 162 8.85 -6.05 20.51
C ILE A 162 9.13 -4.72 21.24
N SER A 163 8.70 -3.60 20.67
CA SER A 163 8.95 -2.29 21.26
C SER A 163 8.18 -2.10 22.57
N GLU A 164 6.92 -2.54 22.63
CA GLU A 164 6.09 -2.56 23.84
C GLU A 164 6.76 -3.37 24.95
N PHE A 165 7.26 -4.57 24.61
CA PHE A 165 7.98 -5.41 25.56
C PHE A 165 9.24 -4.70 26.11
N LYS A 166 10.03 -4.05 25.24
CA LYS A 166 11.23 -3.31 25.65
C LYS A 166 10.90 -2.10 26.54
N VAL A 167 9.82 -1.38 26.22
CA VAL A 167 9.32 -0.27 27.05
C VAL A 167 8.92 -0.76 28.42
N LEU A 168 8.14 -1.85 28.49
CA LEU A 168 7.70 -2.44 29.76
C LEU A 168 8.86 -2.98 30.60
N GLU A 169 9.89 -3.53 29.95
CA GLU A 169 11.12 -3.94 30.65
C GLU A 169 11.90 -2.74 31.18
N ALA A 170 12.00 -1.65 30.42
CA ALA A 170 12.65 -0.41 30.85
C ALA A 170 11.88 0.26 32.00
N GLU A 171 10.55 0.26 31.96
CA GLU A 171 9.67 0.76 33.01
C GLU A 171 9.90 0.01 34.33
N LYS A 172 9.92 -1.33 34.31
CA LYS A 172 10.24 -2.15 35.49
C LYS A 172 11.61 -1.84 36.08
N ARG A 173 12.62 -1.61 35.22
CA ARG A 173 13.96 -1.20 35.68
C ARG A 173 13.93 0.19 36.30
N MET A 174 13.16 1.11 35.73
CA MET A 174 13.00 2.46 36.27
C MET A 174 12.31 2.45 37.63
N ASP A 175 11.27 1.65 37.82
CA ASP A 175 10.60 1.47 39.11
C ASP A 175 11.56 0.93 40.19
N ALA A 176 12.42 -0.03 39.80
CA ALA A 176 13.44 -0.55 40.70
C ALA A 176 14.47 0.53 41.09
N VAL A 177 14.95 1.31 40.12
CA VAL A 177 15.86 2.44 40.38
C VAL A 177 15.18 3.51 41.24
N TYR A 178 13.91 3.80 40.98
CA TYR A 178 13.11 4.76 41.75
C TYR A 178 13.02 4.35 43.22
N SER A 179 12.74 3.07 43.50
CA SER A 179 12.73 2.52 44.87
C SER A 179 14.09 2.67 45.57
N GLU A 180 15.20 2.43 44.87
CA GLU A 180 16.54 2.62 45.45
C GLU A 180 16.85 4.10 45.72
N VAL A 181 16.42 5.01 44.83
CA VAL A 181 16.56 6.46 45.05
C VAL A 181 15.74 6.92 46.26
N GLU A 182 14.51 6.44 46.43
CA GLU A 182 13.66 6.75 47.59
C GLU A 182 14.32 6.28 48.90
N LYS A 183 14.90 5.07 48.93
CA LYS A 183 15.67 4.60 50.09
C LYS A 183 16.87 5.50 50.38
N MET A 184 17.59 5.90 49.32
CA MET A 184 18.77 6.76 49.46
C MET A 184 18.40 8.16 49.95
N GLU A 185 17.28 8.72 49.51
CA GLU A 185 16.73 9.97 50.03
C GLU A 185 16.48 9.88 51.54
N GLY A 186 15.88 8.78 52.01
CA GLY A 186 15.72 8.51 53.45
C GLY A 186 17.05 8.51 54.21
N VAL A 187 18.08 7.86 53.66
CA VAL A 187 19.43 7.84 54.27
C VAL A 187 20.07 9.23 54.30
N ILE A 188 19.96 10.00 53.21
CA ILE A 188 20.52 11.35 53.12
C ILE A 188 19.85 12.27 54.14
N ASN A 189 18.53 12.18 54.30
CA ASN A 189 17.80 12.97 55.29
C ASN A 189 18.25 12.66 56.73
N GLU A 190 18.39 11.38 57.07
CA GLU A 190 18.93 10.96 58.38
C GLU A 190 20.37 11.45 58.60
N GLN A 191 21.23 11.30 57.60
CA GLN A 191 22.61 11.80 57.68
C GLN A 191 22.65 13.33 57.82
N TRP A 192 21.76 14.07 57.16
CA TRP A 192 21.65 15.51 57.29
C TRP A 192 21.26 15.94 58.72
N ILE A 193 20.29 15.27 59.34
CA ILE A 193 19.91 15.51 60.75
C ILE A 193 21.11 15.30 61.67
N GLN A 194 21.87 14.20 61.47
CA GLN A 194 23.06 13.91 62.28
C GLN A 194 24.15 14.99 62.13
N VAL A 195 24.40 15.48 60.91
CA VAL A 195 25.34 16.57 60.66
C VAL A 195 24.91 17.84 61.37
N GLN A 196 23.62 18.19 61.32
CA GLN A 196 23.09 19.37 61.99
C GLN A 196 23.24 19.28 63.52
N GLN A 197 22.97 18.11 64.12
CA GLN A 197 23.19 17.87 65.55
C GLN A 197 24.66 17.98 65.94
N LEU A 198 25.56 17.41 65.12
CA LEU A 198 27.00 17.51 65.32
C LEU A 198 27.46 18.98 65.27
N GLU A 199 26.98 19.76 64.30
CA GLU A 199 27.28 21.18 64.19
C GLU A 199 26.84 21.95 65.45
N GLN A 200 25.63 21.72 65.94
CA GLN A 200 25.13 22.34 67.17
C GLN A 200 25.99 21.98 68.39
N SER A 201 26.34 20.71 68.55
CA SER A 201 27.21 20.25 69.64
C SER A 201 28.60 20.89 69.59
N LEU A 202 29.13 21.10 68.38
CA LEU A 202 30.41 21.76 68.14
C LEU A 202 30.35 23.24 68.53
N GLN A 203 29.28 23.95 68.15
CA GLN A 203 29.07 25.34 68.54
C GLN A 203 28.96 25.47 70.06
N MET A 204 28.18 24.60 70.71
CA MET A 204 28.07 24.59 72.17
C MET A 204 29.40 24.32 72.85
N THR A 205 30.18 23.38 72.34
CA THR A 205 31.53 23.08 72.84
C THR A 205 32.48 24.27 72.67
N LYS A 206 32.43 24.98 71.52
CA LYS A 206 33.21 26.20 71.28
C LYS A 206 32.84 27.31 72.27
N VAL A 207 31.55 27.47 72.59
CA VAL A 207 31.08 28.44 73.61
C VAL A 207 31.52 28.02 75.02
N MET A 208 31.37 26.75 75.38
CA MET A 208 31.78 26.22 76.69
C MET A 208 33.27 26.38 76.92
N THR A 209 34.09 25.99 75.94
CA THR A 209 35.55 26.08 76.02
C THR A 209 36.05 27.52 76.04
N SER A 210 35.43 28.43 75.27
CA SER A 210 35.77 29.86 75.35
C SER A 210 35.37 30.49 76.69
N ARG A 211 34.22 30.11 77.27
CA ARG A 211 33.82 30.51 78.63
C ARG A 211 34.77 29.96 79.70
N ALA A 212 35.16 28.69 79.60
CA ALA A 212 36.12 28.07 80.52
C ALA A 212 37.51 28.71 80.43
N LYS A 213 37.98 29.00 79.21
CA LYS A 213 39.23 29.76 78.99
C LYS A 213 39.16 31.15 79.61
N LYS A 214 38.07 31.90 79.40
CA LYS A 214 37.85 33.21 80.04
C LYS A 214 37.82 33.13 81.57
N LYS A 215 37.20 32.10 82.15
CA LYS A 215 37.21 31.87 83.60
C LYS A 215 38.62 31.54 84.11
N ALA A 216 39.37 30.69 83.40
CA ALA A 216 40.74 30.35 83.78
C ALA A 216 41.72 31.54 83.67
N SER A 217 41.58 32.40 82.66
CA SER A 217 42.36 33.63 82.57
C SER A 217 41.89 34.74 83.52
N SER A 218 40.62 34.73 83.94
CA SER A 218 40.11 35.63 85.00
C SER A 218 40.51 35.20 86.41
N VAL A 219 40.80 33.92 86.64
CA VAL A 219 41.27 33.39 87.94
C VAL A 219 42.77 33.67 88.16
N ASN A 220 43.51 34.10 87.14
CA ASN A 220 44.92 34.47 87.24
C ASN A 220 45.18 35.93 87.68
N HIS A 221 44.29 36.49 88.50
CA HIS A 221 44.59 37.65 89.35
C HIS A 221 44.16 37.37 90.79
N GLY A 222 44.79 36.36 91.39
CA GLY A 222 44.52 35.98 92.78
C GLY A 222 45.47 34.90 93.28
N LYS A 223 46.69 35.33 93.64
CA LYS A 223 47.63 34.75 94.62
C LYS A 223 47.44 33.26 95.02
N SER A 224 48.49 32.49 94.72
CA SER A 224 49.27 31.69 95.69
C SER A 224 48.62 30.49 96.40
N GLN A 225 49.38 29.39 96.38
CA GLN A 225 49.32 28.20 97.26
C GLN A 225 48.24 27.16 96.95
N LEU A 226 48.60 26.18 96.12
CA LEU A 226 48.18 24.81 96.37
C LEU A 226 49.33 23.83 96.07
N ALA A 227 49.56 22.97 97.05
CA ALA A 227 50.62 22.00 97.22
C ALA A 227 51.16 21.34 95.95
N GLU A 228 52.49 21.31 95.87
CA GLU A 228 53.27 20.50 94.94
C GLU A 228 52.96 19.00 95.14
N CYS A 229 52.16 18.43 94.25
CA CYS A 229 52.03 16.98 94.13
C CYS A 229 53.26 16.39 93.43
N PRO A 230 54.00 15.43 94.03
CA PRO A 230 55.18 14.81 93.40
C PRO A 230 54.84 13.94 92.16
N MET A 231 53.57 13.65 91.92
CA MET A 231 53.09 12.71 90.89
C MET A 231 52.94 13.31 89.48
N LEU A 232 53.69 14.36 89.14
CA LEU A 232 53.71 14.93 87.78
C LEU A 232 55.14 15.08 87.20
N LYS A 233 56.16 14.57 87.88
CA LYS A 233 57.54 14.55 87.36
C LYS A 233 57.81 13.39 86.38
N PHE A 234 56.89 12.43 86.23
CA PHE A 234 57.15 11.21 85.45
C PHE A 234 56.69 11.24 83.99
N THR A 235 55.90 12.23 83.55
CA THR A 235 55.36 12.27 82.18
C THR A 235 56.11 13.21 81.24
N ARG A 236 57.24 13.78 81.66
CA ARG A 236 58.06 14.69 80.83
C ARG A 236 59.20 14.02 80.04
N SER A 237 59.45 12.73 80.20
CA SER A 237 60.59 12.05 79.54
C SER A 237 60.23 11.16 78.36
N LEU A 238 58.94 10.98 78.02
CA LEU A 238 58.53 10.09 76.93
C LEU A 238 57.50 10.79 76.05
N GLY A 239 58.00 11.57 75.10
CA GLY A 239 57.15 12.20 74.10
C GLY A 239 57.89 13.15 73.17
N ARG A 240 58.72 12.63 72.25
CA ARG A 240 58.80 13.25 70.92
C ARG A 240 57.63 12.72 70.11
N PRO A 241 56.95 13.58 69.33
CA PRO A 241 57.20 13.42 67.90
C PRO A 241 57.26 14.73 67.11
N SER A 242 58.05 14.62 66.06
CA SER A 242 58.18 15.44 64.86
C SER A 242 56.92 16.24 64.49
N GLN A 243 57.09 17.55 64.42
CA GLN A 243 56.09 18.51 64.03
C GLN A 243 56.00 18.57 62.49
N SER A 244 55.08 17.82 61.89
CA SER A 244 54.64 18.08 60.51
C SER A 244 53.52 19.11 60.54
N HIS A 245 53.79 20.26 59.93
CA HIS A 245 52.93 21.43 59.82
C HIS A 245 51.74 21.14 58.87
N LEU A 246 50.62 20.63 59.39
CA LEU A 246 49.37 20.54 58.61
C LEU A 246 48.16 20.58 59.54
N VAL A 247 47.44 21.71 59.47
CA VAL A 247 46.10 22.02 60.01
C VAL A 247 45.60 21.06 61.10
N ARG A 248 45.76 21.49 62.36
CA ARG A 248 45.32 20.80 63.58
C ARG A 248 43.79 20.75 63.65
N LEU A 249 43.19 19.74 63.00
CA LEU A 249 41.89 19.22 63.41
C LEU A 249 42.02 18.66 64.84
N PRO A 250 41.18 19.07 65.81
CA PRO A 250 41.23 18.56 67.18
C PRO A 250 41.06 17.04 67.25
N ASP A 251 41.91 16.35 68.01
CA ASP A 251 41.82 14.90 68.25
C ASP A 251 40.52 14.47 68.97
N SER A 252 39.66 15.42 69.36
CA SER A 252 38.33 15.16 69.93
C SER A 252 37.29 14.66 68.93
N PHE A 253 37.61 14.60 67.64
CA PHE A 253 36.76 13.93 66.64
C PHE A 253 36.84 12.40 66.71
N PHE A 254 37.72 11.83 67.54
CA PHE A 254 37.94 10.38 67.68
C PHE A 254 37.43 9.83 69.03
N LEU A 255 36.28 10.30 69.49
CA LEU A 255 35.52 9.65 70.56
C LEU A 255 34.48 8.72 69.93
N GLY A 256 34.93 7.55 69.51
CA GLY A 256 34.09 6.50 68.94
C GLY A 256 34.94 5.48 68.19
N ASP A 257 34.99 4.28 68.71
CA ASP A 257 35.90 3.18 68.38
C ASP A 257 35.66 2.52 67.00
N SER A 258 35.54 3.27 65.89
CA SER A 258 35.18 2.62 64.61
C SER A 258 35.67 3.22 63.29
N ILE A 259 36.18 4.46 63.20
CA ILE A 259 36.72 4.97 61.92
C ILE A 259 38.06 5.68 62.09
N SER A 260 39.14 4.98 61.74
CA SER A 260 40.50 5.52 61.82
C SER A 260 40.72 6.69 60.83
N ARG A 261 41.46 7.72 61.26
CA ARG A 261 41.89 8.85 60.41
C ARG A 261 42.56 8.39 59.10
N SER A 262 43.31 7.29 59.17
CA SER A 262 43.94 6.62 58.03
C SER A 262 42.93 6.08 57.02
N PHE A 263 41.77 5.59 57.47
CA PHE A 263 40.71 5.08 56.59
C PHE A 263 40.07 6.22 55.80
N LEU A 264 39.70 7.33 56.44
CA LEU A 264 39.13 8.50 55.77
C LEU A 264 40.11 9.15 54.77
N LEU A 265 41.39 9.26 55.15
CA LEU A 265 42.43 9.74 54.22
C LEU A 265 42.59 8.81 53.02
N LYS A 266 42.50 7.49 53.24
CA LYS A 266 42.58 6.49 52.17
C LYS A 266 41.35 6.55 51.26
N THR A 267 40.14 6.66 51.80
CA THR A 267 38.91 6.75 50.99
C THR A 267 38.86 8.03 50.17
N VAL A 268 39.20 9.19 50.75
CA VAL A 268 39.28 10.46 50.02
C VAL A 268 40.32 10.39 48.89
N LYS A 269 41.49 9.79 49.15
CA LYS A 269 42.53 9.62 48.11
C LYS A 269 42.07 8.68 46.99
N GLN A 270 41.34 7.61 47.32
CA GLN A 270 40.79 6.70 46.32
C GLN A 270 39.66 7.35 45.51
N PHE A 271 38.76 8.08 46.17
CA PHE A 271 37.70 8.85 45.50
C PHE A 271 38.29 9.86 44.50
N LYS A 272 39.34 10.59 44.90
CA LYS A 272 40.04 11.53 44.01
C LYS A 272 40.64 10.84 42.78
N ARG A 273 41.15 9.62 42.92
CA ARG A 273 41.66 8.82 41.80
C ARG A 273 40.54 8.38 40.85
N ILE A 274 39.44 7.88 41.40
CA ILE A 274 38.26 7.47 40.61
C ILE A 274 37.69 8.65 39.84
N MET A 275 37.48 9.79 40.49
CA MET A 275 37.00 11.01 39.84
C MET A 275 37.96 11.53 38.77
N SER A 276 39.26 11.42 38.98
CA SER A 276 40.26 11.79 37.97
C SER A 276 40.21 10.86 36.74
N ALA A 277 39.99 9.56 36.95
CA ALA A 277 39.85 8.59 35.86
C ALA A 277 38.55 8.82 35.09
N ALA A 278 37.43 9.00 35.79
CA ALA A 278 36.13 9.30 35.20
C ALA A 278 36.18 10.60 34.39
N ARG A 279 36.84 11.65 34.88
CA ARG A 279 37.03 12.90 34.14
C ARG A 279 37.84 12.70 32.85
N LYS A 280 38.86 11.85 32.88
CA LYS A 280 39.67 11.55 31.70
C LYS A 280 38.83 10.82 30.64
N GLN A 281 38.10 9.79 31.05
CA GLN A 281 37.21 9.04 30.17
C GLN A 281 36.10 9.93 29.60
N HIS A 282 35.49 10.78 30.43
CA HIS A 282 34.48 11.74 29.99
C HIS A 282 34.99 12.65 28.88
N HIS A 283 36.22 13.17 29.02
CA HIS A 283 36.84 14.00 28.00
C HIS A 283 37.18 13.25 26.70
N GLU A 284 37.66 12.01 26.80
CA GLU A 284 37.89 11.12 25.64
C GLU A 284 36.57 10.82 24.89
N LEU A 285 35.48 10.63 25.65
CA LEU A 285 34.15 10.39 25.11
C LEU A 285 33.58 11.62 24.40
N GLN A 286 33.77 12.82 24.97
CA GLN A 286 33.37 14.07 24.32
C GLN A 286 34.00 14.22 22.93
N TYR A 287 35.29 13.94 22.79
CA TYR A 287 35.97 14.00 21.49
C TYR A 287 35.39 12.98 20.50
N SER A 288 35.14 11.76 20.97
CA SER A 288 34.60 10.67 20.13
C SER A 288 33.17 10.95 19.67
N ILE A 289 32.32 11.47 20.55
CA ILE A 289 30.93 11.86 20.25
C ILE A 289 30.92 13.02 19.28
N LYS A 290 31.77 14.03 19.51
CA LYS A 290 31.91 15.18 18.61
C LYS A 290 32.27 14.72 17.18
N LEU A 291 33.29 13.86 17.06
CA LEU A 291 33.71 13.31 15.78
C LEU A 291 32.57 12.52 15.11
N ALA A 292 31.87 11.66 15.86
CA ALA A 292 30.75 10.87 15.35
C ALA A 292 29.56 11.74 14.90
N MET A 293 29.29 12.85 15.59
CA MET A 293 28.25 13.80 15.21
C MET A 293 28.64 14.62 13.97
N GLU A 294 29.88 15.09 13.89
CA GLU A 294 30.37 15.86 12.73
C GLU A 294 30.44 15.02 11.44
N MET A 295 30.65 13.70 11.55
CA MET A 295 30.66 12.78 10.41
C MET A 295 29.28 12.49 9.80
N ASN A 296 28.19 12.87 10.48
CA ASN A 296 26.82 12.60 10.05
C ASN A 296 26.12 13.90 9.65
N GLU A 297 25.63 14.00 8.40
CA GLU A 297 24.99 15.22 7.87
C GLU A 297 23.82 15.74 8.74
N TYR A 298 23.09 14.83 9.39
CA TYR A 298 21.93 15.16 10.23
C TYR A 298 22.29 15.62 11.65
N THR A 299 23.41 15.16 12.21
CA THR A 299 23.81 15.49 13.60
C THR A 299 24.95 16.50 13.68
N ALA A 300 25.65 16.76 12.57
CA ALA A 300 26.64 17.82 12.44
C ALA A 300 26.14 19.21 12.86
N PRO A 301 24.93 19.68 12.49
CA PRO A 301 24.43 20.98 12.94
C PRO A 301 24.08 21.03 14.44
N LEU A 302 23.99 19.88 15.10
CA LEU A 302 23.69 19.74 16.53
C LEU A 302 24.93 19.49 17.39
N ALA A 303 26.13 19.45 16.79
CA ALA A 303 27.40 19.17 17.47
C ALA A 303 27.91 20.36 18.31
N ASN A 304 27.07 20.93 19.18
CA ASN A 304 27.47 21.96 20.12
C ASN A 304 28.15 21.36 21.36
N GLU A 305 29.04 22.14 22.00
CA GLU A 305 29.84 21.66 23.13
C GLU A 305 28.97 21.23 24.34
N GLU A 306 27.82 21.88 24.52
CA GLU A 306 26.88 21.57 25.60
C GLU A 306 26.19 20.22 25.41
N LEU A 307 25.63 19.91 24.22
CA LEU A 307 25.05 18.59 23.97
C LEU A 307 26.11 17.50 24.04
N ILE A 308 27.29 17.73 23.48
CA ILE A 308 28.40 16.77 23.55
C ILE A 308 28.77 16.49 25.02
N PHE A 309 28.81 17.52 25.87
CA PHE A 309 29.04 17.37 27.30
C PHE A 309 27.95 16.55 27.98
N PHE A 310 26.68 16.81 27.68
CA PHE A 310 25.55 16.07 28.26
C PHE A 310 25.51 14.61 27.78
N LEU A 311 25.71 14.34 26.49
CA LEU A 311 25.79 12.98 25.96
C LEU A 311 26.97 12.20 26.55
N ALA A 312 28.15 12.83 26.65
CA ALA A 312 29.30 12.20 27.28
C ALA A 312 29.03 11.89 28.77
N SER A 313 28.34 12.79 29.47
CA SER A 313 27.95 12.57 30.87
C SER A 313 26.94 11.43 31.00
N ALA A 314 25.95 11.39 30.10
CA ALA A 314 24.93 10.35 30.08
C ALA A 314 25.55 8.98 29.85
N LEU A 315 26.48 8.83 28.90
CA LEU A 315 27.16 7.55 28.65
C LEU A 315 28.10 7.10 29.78
N VAL A 316 28.64 8.03 30.58
CA VAL A 316 29.45 7.68 31.76
C VAL A 316 28.57 7.19 32.92
N VAL A 317 27.35 7.73 33.05
CA VAL A 317 26.38 7.35 34.10
C VAL A 317 25.54 6.14 33.71
N PHE A 318 25.24 6.01 32.42
CA PHE A 318 24.44 4.97 31.79
C PHE A 318 25.26 4.28 30.67
N PRO A 319 26.24 3.43 31.04
CA PRO A 319 27.15 2.79 30.10
C PRO A 319 26.49 1.78 29.16
#